data_AF-A0A7Y5K889-F1
#
_entry.id   AF-A0A7Y5K889-F1
#
_cell.length_a   1.000
_cell.length_b   1.000
_cell.length_c   1.000
_cell.angle_alpha   90.00
_cell.angle_beta   90.00
_cell.angle_gamma   90.00
#
_symmetry.space_group_name_H-M   'P 1'
#
loop_
_entity.id
_entity.type
_entity.pdbx_description
1 polymer ?
#
loop_
_entity_poly.entity_id
_entity_poly.type
_entity_poly.pdbx_seq_one_letter_code
_entity_poly.pdbx_strand_id
1 'polypeptide(L)'
;MAKPLEFETVDEEVEFWESHSTADYWDDMEKVEFEVDLHRNLLHPKLVFLADQPTKCPRCHHDLEETTIQYVTLRDGRLVMIRDVPALRCRVNGHEYMLENTLDQIEQVLNLEQTQKLRPVEMLHVPVFKLGMAA
;
A
#
# COMPACT_ATOMS: atom_id res chain seq x y z
N MET A 1 -24.67 23.57 -22.49
CA MET A 1 -23.78 23.89 -21.36
C MET A 1 -24.35 23.15 -20.17
N ALA A 2 -23.83 21.95 -19.91
CA ALA A 2 -24.25 21.16 -18.75
C ALA A 2 -23.63 21.76 -17.49
N LYS A 3 -24.40 21.78 -16.41
CA LYS A 3 -24.02 22.33 -15.11
C LYS A 3 -23.09 21.31 -14.41
N PRO A 4 -22.03 21.73 -13.72
CA PRO A 4 -21.22 20.80 -12.93
C PRO A 4 -22.10 20.07 -11.91
N LEU A 5 -21.84 18.78 -11.71
CA LEU A 5 -22.45 17.99 -10.63
C LEU A 5 -21.93 18.56 -9.31
N GLU A 6 -22.84 19.10 -8.51
CA GLU A 6 -22.56 19.64 -7.18
C GLU A 6 -23.18 18.66 -6.18
N PHE A 7 -22.35 18.00 -5.38
CA PHE A 7 -22.79 17.13 -4.28
C PHE A 7 -22.60 17.87 -2.96
N GLU A 8 -23.56 17.75 -2.04
CA GLU A 8 -23.46 18.38 -0.73
C GLU A 8 -22.59 17.55 0.23
N THR A 9 -22.48 16.23 -0.01
CA THR A 9 -21.71 15.30 0.83
C THR A 9 -21.03 14.20 0.02
N VAL A 10 -20.01 13.57 0.61
CA VAL A 10 -19.31 12.41 0.01
C VAL A 10 -20.23 11.20 -0.10
N ASP A 11 -21.11 10.96 0.88
CA ASP A 11 -22.04 9.81 0.84
C ASP A 11 -23.02 9.91 -0.33
N GLU A 12 -23.52 11.13 -0.61
CA GLU A 12 -24.38 11.42 -1.76
C GLU A 12 -23.67 11.17 -3.10
N GLU A 13 -22.40 11.58 -3.20
CA GLU A 13 -21.57 11.33 -4.38
C GLU A 13 -21.36 9.83 -4.61
N VAL A 14 -21.08 9.06 -3.56
CA VAL A 14 -20.91 7.60 -3.63
C VAL A 14 -22.21 6.93 -4.11
N GLU A 15 -23.35 7.22 -3.49
CA GLU A 15 -24.65 6.65 -3.90
C GLU A 15 -24.99 6.96 -5.36
N PHE A 16 -24.66 8.16 -5.85
CA PHE A 16 -24.85 8.52 -7.25
C PHE A 16 -23.99 7.65 -8.19
N TRP A 17 -22.69 7.51 -7.91
CA TRP A 17 -21.76 6.74 -8.75
C TRP A 17 -21.92 5.22 -8.65
N GLU A 18 -22.58 4.70 -7.61
CA GLU A 18 -22.96 3.28 -7.56
C GLU A 18 -23.95 2.89 -8.66
N SER A 19 -24.75 3.85 -9.13
CA SER A 19 -25.81 3.63 -10.13
C SER A 19 -25.52 4.27 -11.50
N HIS A 20 -24.47 5.08 -11.62
CA HIS A 20 -24.10 5.81 -12.83
C HIS A 20 -22.68 5.49 -13.28
N SER A 21 -22.46 5.49 -14.60
CA SER A 21 -21.14 5.25 -15.17
C SER A 21 -20.43 6.58 -15.46
N THR A 22 -19.15 6.69 -15.10
CA THR A 22 -18.32 7.85 -15.46
C THR A 22 -18.17 8.03 -16.97
N ALA A 23 -18.34 6.95 -17.75
CA ALA A 23 -18.28 7.02 -19.21
C ALA A 23 -19.38 7.90 -19.82
N ASP A 24 -20.54 8.01 -19.16
CA ASP A 24 -21.68 8.80 -19.63
C ASP A 24 -21.45 10.31 -19.48
N TYR A 25 -20.44 10.70 -18.69
CA TYR A 25 -20.09 12.09 -18.38
C TYR A 25 -18.69 12.46 -18.87
N TRP A 26 -18.06 11.59 -19.66
CA TRP A 26 -16.66 11.75 -20.10
C TRP A 26 -16.41 13.05 -20.87
N ASP A 27 -17.39 13.48 -21.67
CA ASP A 27 -17.30 14.72 -22.46
C ASP A 27 -17.47 15.99 -21.60
N ASP A 28 -18.07 15.86 -20.41
CA ASP A 28 -18.35 16.96 -19.48
C ASP A 28 -17.30 17.08 -18.35
N MET A 29 -16.39 16.11 -18.23
CA MET A 29 -15.34 16.08 -17.20
C MET A 29 -14.08 16.84 -17.65
N GLU A 30 -13.45 17.54 -16.69
CA GLU A 30 -12.15 18.17 -16.92
C GLU A 30 -11.02 17.14 -16.83
N LYS A 31 -10.06 17.24 -17.76
CA LYS A 31 -8.86 16.40 -17.71
C LYS A 31 -7.96 16.87 -16.58
N VAL A 32 -7.75 16.01 -15.58
CA VAL A 32 -6.81 16.24 -14.48
C VAL A 32 -5.54 15.42 -14.69
N GLU A 33 -4.37 16.05 -14.50
CA GLU A 33 -3.09 15.35 -14.41
C GLU A 33 -2.74 15.15 -12.94
N PHE A 34 -2.48 13.90 -12.56
CA PHE A 34 -2.06 13.54 -11.21
C PHE A 34 -0.78 12.70 -11.27
N GLU A 35 0.12 12.96 -10.35
CA GLU A 35 1.36 12.20 -10.22
C GLU A 35 1.13 11.08 -9.20
N VAL A 36 1.12 9.84 -9.67
CA VAL A 36 1.12 8.68 -8.78
C VAL A 36 2.57 8.31 -8.52
N ASP A 37 3.07 8.62 -7.33
CA ASP A 37 4.32 8.03 -6.87
C ASP A 37 4.06 6.57 -6.50
N LEU A 38 4.14 5.71 -7.52
CA LEU A 38 4.20 4.27 -7.31
C LEU A 38 5.56 3.95 -6.72
N HIS A 39 5.69 4.14 -5.41
CA HIS A 39 6.82 3.64 -4.64
C HIS A 39 6.89 2.13 -4.86
N ARG A 40 7.70 1.71 -5.82
CA ARG A 40 8.11 0.31 -5.94
C ARG A 40 8.82 0.02 -4.64
N ASN A 41 8.20 -0.78 -3.78
CA ASN A 41 8.89 -1.37 -2.65
C ASN A 41 9.92 -2.35 -3.23
N LEU A 42 11.06 -1.83 -3.69
CA LEU A 42 12.16 -2.60 -4.28
C LEU A 42 12.80 -3.54 -3.25
N LEU A 43 12.49 -3.32 -1.97
CA LEU A 43 12.90 -4.16 -0.86
C LEU A 43 11.91 -5.31 -0.62
N HIS A 44 10.65 -5.17 -1.04
CA HIS A 44 9.61 -6.22 -1.00
C HIS A 44 8.82 -6.26 -2.32
N PRO A 45 9.39 -6.80 -3.41
CA PRO A 45 8.84 -6.68 -4.76
C PRO A 45 7.54 -7.49 -5.01
N LYS A 46 6.89 -8.07 -4.00
CA LYS A 46 5.81 -9.05 -4.17
C LYS A 46 4.64 -8.97 -3.19
N LEU A 47 4.58 -7.97 -2.30
CA LEU A 47 3.43 -7.88 -1.38
C LEU A 47 2.21 -7.38 -2.13
N VAL A 48 1.18 -8.22 -2.17
CA VAL A 48 -0.15 -7.85 -2.69
C VAL A 48 -1.03 -7.52 -1.50
N PHE A 49 -1.68 -6.35 -1.56
CA PHE A 49 -2.61 -5.90 -0.54
C PHE A 49 -4.00 -6.48 -0.81
N LEU A 50 -4.67 -6.93 0.25
CA LEU A 50 -6.03 -7.46 0.19
C LEU A 50 -6.90 -6.72 1.20
N ALA A 51 -8.09 -6.30 0.78
CA ALA A 51 -9.07 -5.68 1.67
C ALA A 51 -9.51 -6.63 2.79
N ASP A 52 -9.82 -7.88 2.43
CA ASP A 52 -10.28 -8.91 3.35
C ASP A 52 -9.37 -10.14 3.36
N GLN A 53 -9.38 -10.87 4.48
CA GLN A 53 -8.64 -12.14 4.61
C GLN A 53 -9.32 -13.24 3.78
N PRO A 54 -8.68 -13.73 2.70
CA PRO A 54 -9.26 -14.80 1.91
C PRO A 54 -9.05 -16.16 2.58
N THR A 55 -9.99 -17.09 2.36
CA THR A 55 -9.88 -18.46 2.87
C THR A 55 -8.85 -19.32 2.12
N LYS A 56 -8.49 -18.92 0.89
CA LYS A 56 -7.52 -19.60 0.02
C LYS A 56 -6.66 -18.58 -0.71
N CYS A 57 -5.48 -18.99 -1.15
CA CYS A 57 -4.59 -18.15 -1.94
C CYS A 57 -5.29 -17.68 -3.24
N PRO A 58 -5.46 -16.37 -3.47
CA PRO A 58 -6.13 -15.85 -4.67
C PRO A 58 -5.50 -16.25 -6.00
N ARG A 59 -4.22 -16.63 -6.00
CA ARG A 59 -3.48 -16.99 -7.23
C ARG A 59 -3.50 -18.47 -7.58
N CYS A 60 -3.53 -19.35 -6.59
CA CYS A 60 -3.35 -20.79 -6.81
C CYS A 60 -4.29 -21.66 -5.99
N HIS A 61 -5.22 -21.07 -5.23
CA HIS A 61 -6.28 -21.71 -4.47
C HIS A 61 -5.84 -22.73 -3.40
N HIS A 62 -4.55 -22.75 -3.04
CA HIS A 62 -4.03 -23.52 -1.91
C HIS A 62 -4.26 -22.79 -0.57
N ASP A 63 -4.05 -23.51 0.53
CA ASP A 63 -4.16 -22.95 1.88
C ASP A 63 -3.16 -21.83 2.13
N LEU A 64 -3.65 -20.81 2.84
CA LEU A 64 -2.86 -19.74 3.40
C LEU A 64 -2.52 -20.06 4.85
N GLU A 65 -1.39 -19.53 5.29
CA GLU A 65 -1.02 -19.48 6.70
C GLU A 65 -0.67 -18.06 7.10
N GLU A 66 -0.97 -17.73 8.35
CA GLU A 66 -0.51 -16.49 8.96
C GLU A 66 0.99 -16.58 9.21
N THR A 67 1.69 -15.52 8.87
CA THR A 67 3.13 -15.38 9.05
C THR A 67 3.47 -13.94 9.40
N THR A 68 4.72 -13.69 9.74
CA THR A 68 5.24 -12.35 9.95
C THR A 68 6.37 -12.05 8.99
N ILE A 69 6.39 -10.84 8.45
CA ILE A 69 7.43 -10.36 7.53
C ILE A 69 8.11 -9.12 8.09
N GLN A 70 9.18 -8.68 7.43
CA GLN A 70 9.82 -7.41 7.70
C GLN A 70 9.35 -6.41 6.64
N TYR A 71 8.74 -5.30 7.03
CA TYR A 71 8.42 -4.24 6.10
C TYR A 71 9.54 -3.20 6.09
N VAL A 72 10.14 -2.95 4.92
CA VAL A 72 11.20 -1.94 4.79
C VAL A 72 10.75 -0.86 3.82
N THR A 73 10.95 0.39 4.22
CA THR A 73 10.65 1.57 3.41
C THR A 73 11.77 2.61 3.52
N LEU A 74 11.90 3.45 2.50
CA LEU A 74 12.80 4.60 2.51
C LEU A 74 11.95 5.86 2.75
N ARG A 75 12.22 6.61 3.81
CA ARG A 75 11.58 7.91 4.11
C ARG A 75 12.63 8.93 4.51
N ASP A 76 12.54 10.14 3.96
CA ASP A 76 13.45 11.26 4.29
C ASP A 76 14.95 10.88 4.23
N GLY A 77 15.31 10.03 3.25
CA GLY A 77 16.68 9.53 3.06
C GLY A 77 17.13 8.49 4.10
N ARG A 78 16.23 7.99 4.94
CA ARG A 78 16.49 6.97 5.96
C ARG A 78 15.73 5.69 5.65
N LEU A 79 16.40 4.55 5.84
CA LEU A 79 15.74 3.24 5.81
C LEU A 79 15.03 3.01 7.15
N VAL A 80 13.73 2.79 7.08
CA VAL A 80 12.89 2.40 8.21
C VAL A 80 12.47 0.95 8.01
N MET A 81 12.71 0.14 9.04
CA MET A 81 12.33 -1.27 9.07
C MET A 81 11.32 -1.50 10.20
N ILE A 82 10.18 -2.07 9.85
CA ILE A 82 9.17 -2.55 10.79
C ILE A 82 9.25 -4.08 10.78
N ARG A 83 9.55 -4.68 11.93
CA ARG A 83 9.59 -6.14 12.09
C ARG A 83 8.21 -6.65 12.52
N ASP A 84 8.05 -7.97 12.40
CA ASP A 84 6.89 -8.71 12.90
C ASP A 84 5.56 -8.23 12.31
N VAL A 85 5.58 -7.82 11.04
CA VAL A 85 4.40 -7.34 10.32
C VAL A 85 3.52 -8.52 9.93
N PRO A 86 2.24 -8.58 10.35
CA PRO A 86 1.33 -9.66 9.99
C PRO A 86 1.11 -9.77 8.48
N ALA A 87 1.22 -10.99 7.96
CA ALA A 87 1.04 -11.29 6.55
C ALA A 87 0.43 -12.68 6.37
N LEU A 88 -0.05 -12.96 5.16
CA LEU A 88 -0.53 -14.28 4.75
C LEU A 88 0.43 -14.85 3.72
N ARG A 89 0.84 -16.11 3.89
CA ARG A 89 1.68 -16.82 2.94
C ARG A 89 0.98 -18.06 2.43
N CYS A 90 1.02 -18.27 1.12
CA CYS A 90 0.58 -19.51 0.49
C CYS A 90 1.56 -20.63 0.80
N ARG A 91 1.08 -21.74 1.35
CA ARG A 91 1.92 -22.89 1.74
C ARG A 91 2.66 -23.57 0.59
N VAL A 92 2.06 -23.58 -0.61
CA VAL A 92 2.62 -24.31 -1.76
C VAL A 92 3.55 -23.46 -2.60
N ASN A 93 3.13 -22.23 -2.94
CA ASN A 93 3.84 -21.39 -3.91
C ASN A 93 4.53 -20.18 -3.29
N GLY A 94 4.38 -19.95 -1.98
CA GLY A 94 5.02 -18.84 -1.26
C GLY A 94 4.53 -17.46 -1.66
N HIS A 95 3.35 -17.34 -2.28
CA HIS A 95 2.72 -16.04 -2.51
C HIS A 95 2.44 -15.34 -1.18
N GLU A 96 2.85 -14.08 -1.06
CA GLU A 96 2.70 -13.28 0.15
C GLU A 96 1.69 -12.17 -0.06
N TYR A 97 0.85 -12.00 0.95
CA TYR A 97 -0.21 -11.00 0.98
C TYR A 97 -0.17 -10.25 2.30
N MET A 98 -0.58 -9.00 2.28
CA MET A 98 -0.79 -8.19 3.47
C MET A 98 -2.21 -7.64 3.43
N LEU A 99 -2.84 -7.54 4.59
CA LEU A 99 -4.18 -6.96 4.67
C LEU A 99 -4.10 -5.43 4.70
N GLU A 100 -5.13 -4.75 4.20
CA GLU A 100 -5.21 -3.28 4.23
C GLU A 100 -5.16 -2.74 5.66
N ASN A 101 -5.81 -3.41 6.62
CA ASN A 101 -5.73 -3.03 8.03
C ASN A 101 -4.29 -3.09 8.60
N THR A 102 -3.44 -3.98 8.09
CA THR A 102 -2.03 -4.04 8.44
C THR A 102 -1.28 -2.85 7.84
N LEU A 103 -1.66 -2.41 6.63
CA LEU A 103 -1.09 -1.21 6.02
C LEU A 103 -1.45 0.04 6.83
N ASP A 104 -2.70 0.19 7.27
CA ASP A 104 -3.11 1.28 8.16
C ASP A 104 -2.28 1.32 9.45
N GLN A 105 -2.00 0.16 10.03
CA GLN A 105 -1.14 0.04 11.22
C GLN A 105 0.31 0.45 10.92
N ILE A 106 0.85 0.05 9.77
CA ILE A 106 2.18 0.46 9.31
C ILE A 106 2.23 2.00 9.18
N GLU A 107 1.24 2.59 8.53
CA GLU A 107 1.16 4.05 8.36
C GLU A 107 1.09 4.76 9.71
N GLN A 108 0.30 4.24 10.65
CA GLN A 108 0.23 4.75 12.01
C GLN A 108 1.60 4.71 12.71
N VAL A 109 2.33 3.59 12.62
CA VAL A 109 3.68 3.45 13.18
C VAL A 109 4.62 4.49 12.58
N LEU A 110 4.59 4.64 11.25
CA LEU A 110 5.44 5.60 10.54
C LEU A 110 5.11 7.06 10.93
N ASN A 111 3.84 7.40 11.08
CA ASN A 111 3.41 8.74 11.51
C ASN A 111 3.83 9.04 12.97
N LEU A 112 3.76 8.04 13.85
CA LEU A 112 4.21 8.17 15.23
C LEU A 112 5.73 8.28 15.35
N GLU A 113 6.50 7.59 14.50
CA GLU A 113 7.95 7.75 14.40
C GLU A 113 8.32 9.16 13.94
N GLN A 114 7.65 9.68 12.91
CA GLN A 114 7.87 11.03 12.39
C GLN A 114 7.60 12.11 13.44
N THR A 115 6.55 11.93 14.26
CA THR A 115 6.21 12.85 15.36
C THR A 115 7.05 12.62 16.63
N GLN A 116 8.11 11.80 16.55
CA GLN A 116 9.02 11.42 17.64
C GLN A 116 8.33 10.80 18.86
N LYS A 117 7.12 10.29 18.67
CA LYS A 117 6.35 9.59 19.71
C LYS A 117 6.75 8.13 19.84
N LEU A 118 7.38 7.57 18.81
CA LEU A 118 8.00 6.25 18.83
C LEU A 118 9.51 6.38 18.67
N ARG A 119 10.25 5.57 19.44
CA ARG A 119 11.69 5.38 19.26
C ARG A 119 11.93 4.01 18.64
N PRO A 120 12.87 3.88 17.69
CA PRO A 120 13.25 2.58 17.16
C PRO A 120 13.71 1.63 18.27
N VAL A 121 13.32 0.37 18.17
CA VAL A 121 13.79 -0.70 19.07
C VAL A 121 15.28 -0.97 18.85
N GLU A 122 15.74 -0.82 17.62
CA GLU A 122 17.12 -1.07 17.21
C GLU A 122 17.51 -0.10 16.08
N MET A 123 18.78 0.32 16.04
CA MET A 123 19.35 1.11 14.95
C MET A 123 20.41 0.28 14.20
N LEU A 124 20.25 0.15 12.88
CA LEU A 124 21.17 -0.60 12.01
C LEU A 124 21.97 0.34 11.12
N HIS A 125 23.26 0.08 10.98
CA HIS A 125 24.12 0.77 10.01
C HIS A 125 24.14 -0.03 8.72
N VAL A 126 23.56 0.53 7.64
CA VAL A 126 23.44 -0.16 6.35
C VAL A 126 24.49 0.40 5.37
N PRO A 127 25.46 -0.41 4.91
CA PRO A 127 26.41 0.03 3.91
C PRO A 127 25.72 0.21 2.54
N VAL A 128 26.01 1.32 1.86
CA VAL A 128 25.43 1.65 0.55
C VAL A 128 26.53 1.69 -0.51
N PHE A 129 26.37 0.90 -1.57
CA PHE A 129 27.33 0.80 -2.67
C PHE A 129 26.71 1.35 -3.96
N LYS A 130 27.52 2.02 -4.79
CA LYS A 130 27.15 2.44 -6.14
C LYS A 130 27.68 1.44 -7.15
N LEU A 131 26.82 0.91 -8.02
CA LEU A 131 27.17 -0.12 -9.01
C LEU A 131 28.27 0.32 -10.01
N GLY A 132 28.45 1.63 -10.20
CA GLY A 132 29.49 2.19 -11.08
C GLY A 132 30.90 2.29 -10.48
N MET A 133 31.13 1.83 -9.25
CA MET A 133 32.46 1.89 -8.59
C MET A 133 33.28 0.61 -8.73
N ALA A 134 32.77 -0.39 -9.47
CA ALA A 134 33.44 -1.67 -9.70
C ALA A 134 34.18 -1.76 -11.06
N ALA A 135 34.45 -0.62 -11.69
CA ALA A 135 35.20 -0.52 -12.95
C ALA A 135 36.51 0.25 -12.75
#